data_AF-A0A6J1AGW1-F1
#
_entry.id   AF-A0A6J1AGW1-F1
#
_cell.length_a   1.000
_cell.length_b   1.000
_cell.length_c   1.000
_cell.angle_alpha   90.00
_cell.angle_beta   90.00
_cell.angle_gamma   90.00
#
_symmetry.space_group_name_H-M   'P 1'
#
loop_
_entity.id
_entity.type
_entity.pdbx_description
1 polymer ?
#
loop_
_entity_poly.entity_id
_entity_poly.type
_entity_poly.pdbx_seq_one_letter_code
_entity_poly.pdbx_strand_id
1 'polypeptide(L)'
;MCLIPFQCLRVRKELYLDNKFTTNDISSRVLLARYISAPIVLRYGFDGVKIHGAHGYLLDQFIKDHVNDRTDQYGGSLENRCKFALEVVKAVANEIGVDRVGIRLSPFATYLDSSDSNPTALGVYMAESLDKYGILYCHMVEPRMKLAKESFECAETLLPMRKAFKGAFTVTGGYEKEDGNKVIAENYVDLIAFGHLFLANPDLPKRFELDAPLTKHNRSTYCLSDPVVGYIDYPFLQYTV
;
A
#
# COMPACT_ATOMS: atom_id res chain seq x y z
N MET A 1 -0.36 -4.52 -12.11
CA MET A 1 -1.00 -3.68 -11.07
C MET A 1 -0.63 -2.22 -11.29
N CYS A 2 -1.54 -1.42 -11.86
CA CYS A 2 -1.34 0.03 -11.99
C CYS A 2 -1.50 0.66 -10.58
N LEU A 3 -0.45 1.26 -10.06
CA LEU A 3 -0.56 2.21 -8.95
C LEU A 3 -1.18 3.47 -9.54
N ILE A 4 -2.41 3.82 -9.16
CA ILE A 4 -2.95 5.16 -9.40
C ILE A 4 -2.23 6.05 -8.39
N PRO A 5 -1.20 6.81 -8.78
CA PRO A 5 -0.54 7.71 -7.87
C PRO A 5 -1.38 8.99 -7.89
N PHE A 6 -2.15 9.23 -6.83
CA PHE A 6 -2.46 10.61 -6.46
C PHE A 6 -1.16 11.26 -5.93
N GLN A 7 -0.12 11.32 -6.77
CA GLN A 7 1.14 11.96 -6.41
C GLN A 7 0.99 13.46 -6.59
N CYS A 8 0.89 14.15 -5.46
CA CYS A 8 1.56 15.44 -5.35
C CYS A 8 3.07 15.15 -5.41
N LEU A 9 3.69 15.40 -6.56
CA LEU A 9 5.14 15.28 -6.74
C LEU A 9 5.87 16.20 -5.75
N ARG A 10 6.74 15.60 -4.93
CA ARG A 10 7.87 16.22 -4.20
C ARG A 10 7.58 17.61 -3.59
N VAL A 11 6.93 17.64 -2.43
CA VAL A 11 6.71 18.89 -1.69
C VAL A 11 7.97 19.25 -0.89
N ARG A 12 8.74 20.24 -1.36
CA ARG A 12 9.69 20.97 -0.52
C ARG A 12 8.88 21.66 0.59
N LYS A 13 9.44 21.72 1.80
CA LYS A 13 8.86 22.31 3.02
C LYS A 13 8.40 23.78 2.89
N GLU A 14 8.68 24.42 1.75
CA GLU A 14 8.44 25.84 1.46
C GLU A 14 7.18 26.12 0.61
N LEU A 15 6.37 25.11 0.25
CA LEU A 15 5.16 25.28 -0.58
C LEU A 15 3.91 24.60 0.02
N TYR A 16 3.72 24.68 1.34
CA TYR A 16 2.38 24.47 1.91
C TYR A 16 1.49 25.65 1.51
N LEU A 17 0.84 25.55 0.36
CA LEU A 17 -0.44 26.23 0.19
C LEU A 17 -1.41 25.49 1.11
N ASP A 18 -1.81 26.12 2.21
CA ASP A 18 -2.80 25.66 3.20
C ASP A 18 -4.22 25.48 2.62
N ASN A 19 -4.34 25.02 1.37
CA ASN A 19 -5.62 24.79 0.73
C ASN A 19 -6.13 23.41 1.16
N LYS A 20 -6.77 23.39 2.34
CA LYS A 20 -7.55 22.25 2.80
C LYS A 20 -8.61 21.91 1.74
N PHE A 21 -8.74 20.62 1.43
CA PHE A 21 -9.78 20.15 0.52
C PHE A 21 -11.16 20.56 1.02
N THR A 22 -11.97 21.14 0.16
CA THR A 22 -13.40 21.30 0.41
C THR A 22 -14.13 19.96 0.27
N THR A 23 -15.36 19.87 0.79
CA THR A 23 -16.24 18.72 0.53
C THR A 23 -16.45 18.46 -0.98
N ASN A 24 -16.42 19.52 -1.79
CA ASN A 24 -16.53 19.42 -3.25
C ASN A 24 -15.27 18.82 -3.86
N ASP A 25 -14.08 19.17 -3.35
CA ASP A 25 -12.82 18.56 -3.80
C ASP A 25 -12.80 17.07 -3.50
N ILE A 26 -13.24 16.68 -2.30
CA ILE A 26 -13.36 15.28 -1.89
C ILE A 26 -14.29 14.51 -2.84
N SER A 27 -15.49 15.05 -3.07
CA SER A 27 -16.47 14.47 -4.01
C SER A 27 -15.88 14.34 -5.42
N SER A 28 -15.14 15.35 -5.88
CA SER A 28 -14.47 15.34 -7.18
C SER A 28 -13.39 14.27 -7.27
N ARG A 29 -12.64 14.00 -6.19
CA ARG A 29 -11.66 12.91 -6.16
C ARG A 29 -12.30 11.52 -6.17
N VAL A 30 -13.42 11.34 -5.48
CA VAL A 30 -14.18 10.08 -5.53
C VAL A 30 -14.66 9.82 -6.95
N LEU A 31 -15.25 10.84 -7.61
CA LEU A 31 -15.69 10.74 -9.00
C LEU A 31 -14.53 10.47 -9.97
N LEU A 32 -13.39 11.13 -9.76
CA LEU A 32 -12.19 10.91 -10.57
C LEU A 32 -11.68 9.47 -10.42
N ALA A 33 -11.57 8.96 -9.19
CA ALA A 33 -11.11 7.59 -8.93
C ALA A 33 -12.01 6.55 -9.62
N ARG A 34 -13.32 6.77 -9.56
CA ARG A 34 -14.31 5.98 -10.32
C ARG A 34 -14.04 6.06 -11.82
N TYR A 35 -14.04 7.27 -12.38
CA TYR A 35 -13.94 7.49 -13.82
C TYR A 35 -12.67 6.89 -14.45
N ILE A 36 -11.54 6.92 -13.75
CA ILE A 36 -10.27 6.36 -14.27
C ILE A 36 -10.16 4.84 -14.09
N SER A 37 -10.94 4.23 -13.19
CA SER A 37 -10.82 2.79 -12.89
C SER A 37 -11.30 1.90 -14.04
N ALA A 38 -12.44 2.23 -14.66
CA ALA A 38 -12.98 1.51 -15.81
C ALA A 38 -12.00 1.42 -16.99
N PRO A 39 -11.42 2.53 -17.53
CA PRO A 39 -10.51 2.42 -18.66
C PRO A 39 -9.22 1.67 -18.32
N ILE A 40 -8.72 1.74 -17.07
CA ILE A 40 -7.57 0.94 -16.63
C ILE A 40 -7.83 -0.55 -16.84
N VAL A 41 -9.01 -1.02 -16.44
CA VAL A 41 -9.35 -2.44 -16.51
C VAL A 41 -9.83 -2.84 -17.91
N LEU A 42 -10.83 -2.14 -18.43
CA LEU A 42 -11.55 -2.54 -19.65
C LEU A 42 -10.80 -2.20 -20.94
N ARG A 43 -10.00 -1.13 -20.93
CA ARG A 43 -9.32 -0.65 -22.15
C ARG A 43 -7.83 -0.95 -22.15
N TYR A 44 -7.15 -0.76 -21.02
CA TYR A 44 -5.70 -0.99 -20.91
C TYR A 44 -5.33 -2.40 -20.44
N GLY A 45 -6.32 -3.25 -20.15
CA GLY A 45 -6.11 -4.68 -19.90
C GLY A 45 -5.49 -5.01 -18.54
N PHE A 46 -5.56 -4.11 -17.56
CA PHE A 46 -5.16 -4.44 -16.19
C PHE A 46 -6.22 -5.34 -15.52
N ASP A 47 -5.78 -6.30 -14.73
CA ASP A 47 -6.70 -7.21 -14.00
C ASP A 47 -7.50 -6.50 -12.91
N GLY A 48 -7.00 -5.39 -12.39
CA GLY A 48 -7.62 -4.62 -11.33
C GLY A 48 -6.79 -3.41 -10.91
N VAL A 49 -7.29 -2.70 -9.90
CA VAL A 49 -6.64 -1.50 -9.35
C VAL A 49 -6.29 -1.65 -7.89
N LYS A 50 -5.16 -1.07 -7.49
CA LYS A 50 -4.78 -0.90 -6.09
C LYS A 50 -4.91 0.56 -5.70
N ILE A 51 -5.83 0.86 -4.81
CA ILE A 51 -5.98 2.19 -4.20
C ILE A 51 -4.84 2.40 -3.21
N HIS A 52 -4.18 3.55 -3.27
CA HIS A 52 -3.09 3.88 -2.36
C HIS A 52 -3.58 4.71 -1.17
N GLY A 53 -3.83 4.06 -0.04
CA GLY A 53 -4.20 4.69 1.25
C GLY A 53 -3.12 4.58 2.32
N ALA A 54 -1.86 4.83 1.94
CA ALA A 54 -0.69 4.55 2.77
C ALA A 54 0.40 5.61 2.57
N HIS A 55 1.45 5.55 3.38
CA HIS A 55 2.69 6.32 3.27
C HIS A 55 2.50 7.84 3.22
N GLY A 56 1.61 8.38 4.05
CA GLY A 56 1.40 9.82 4.17
C GLY A 56 0.91 10.52 2.90
N TYR A 57 0.43 9.78 1.90
CA TYR A 57 -0.25 10.35 0.74
C TYR A 57 -1.70 10.72 1.08
N LEU A 58 -2.41 11.33 0.13
CA LEU A 58 -3.72 11.98 0.33
C LEU A 58 -4.69 11.19 1.22
N LEU A 59 -4.96 9.92 0.90
CA LEU A 59 -5.91 9.13 1.70
C LEU A 59 -5.37 8.82 3.11
N ASP A 60 -4.06 8.56 3.26
CA ASP A 60 -3.44 8.33 4.58
C ASP A 60 -3.50 9.60 5.45
N GLN A 61 -3.34 10.79 4.84
CA GLN A 61 -3.48 12.07 5.52
C GLN A 61 -4.89 12.31 6.07
N PHE A 62 -5.93 11.86 5.36
CA PHE A 62 -7.30 11.88 5.88
C PHE A 62 -7.51 10.82 6.95
N ILE A 63 -6.95 9.63 6.74
CA ILE A 63 -7.15 8.50 7.64
C ILE A 63 -6.56 8.77 9.02
N LYS A 64 -5.42 9.48 9.14
CA LYS A 64 -4.66 9.61 10.39
C LYS A 64 -4.83 10.94 11.12
N ASP A 65 -4.98 10.89 12.45
CA ASP A 65 -5.39 12.05 13.27
C ASP A 65 -4.29 13.10 13.51
N HIS A 66 -3.01 12.76 13.40
CA HIS A 66 -1.96 13.77 13.54
C HIS A 66 -1.89 14.75 12.36
N VAL A 67 -2.49 14.39 11.22
CA VAL A 67 -2.53 15.24 10.02
C VAL A 67 -3.95 15.74 9.73
N ASN A 68 -4.97 14.92 9.99
CA ASN A 68 -6.36 15.31 9.78
C ASN A 68 -6.91 16.13 10.95
N ASP A 69 -6.77 17.45 10.85
CA ASP A 69 -7.32 18.43 11.79
C ASP A 69 -8.73 18.94 11.41
N ARG A 70 -9.43 18.24 10.50
CA ARG A 70 -10.74 18.69 10.03
C ARG A 70 -11.81 18.52 11.13
N THR A 71 -12.77 19.44 11.13
CA THR A 71 -13.93 19.44 12.02
C THR A 71 -15.24 19.10 11.31
N ASP A 72 -15.19 18.80 10.02
CA ASP A 72 -16.35 18.38 9.23
C ASP A 72 -16.52 16.85 9.25
N GLN A 73 -17.44 16.34 8.42
CA GLN A 73 -17.75 14.91 8.32
C GLN A 73 -16.60 14.01 7.82
N TYR A 74 -15.44 14.58 7.49
CA TYR A 74 -14.24 13.85 7.07
C TYR A 74 -13.10 13.95 8.09
N GLY A 75 -13.34 14.46 9.30
CA GLY A 75 -12.34 14.52 10.38
C GLY A 75 -12.92 14.32 11.78
N GLY A 76 -12.03 14.41 12.78
CA GLY A 76 -12.34 14.15 14.18
C GLY A 76 -12.42 12.64 14.46
N SER A 77 -13.63 12.08 14.44
CA SER A 77 -13.85 10.68 14.81
C SER A 77 -13.15 9.71 13.85
N LEU A 78 -12.86 8.49 14.33
CA LEU A 78 -12.23 7.44 13.52
C LEU A 78 -13.05 7.13 12.26
N GLU A 79 -14.37 7.08 12.41
CA GLU A 79 -15.32 6.83 11.31
C GLU A 79 -15.25 7.93 10.25
N ASN A 80 -15.26 9.19 10.67
CA ASN A 80 -15.20 10.34 9.77
C ASN A 80 -13.87 10.40 9.01
N ARG A 81 -12.74 10.19 9.70
CA ARG A 81 -11.41 10.20 9.08
C ARG A 81 -11.25 9.11 8.02
N CYS A 82 -11.84 7.94 8.26
CA CYS A 82 -11.82 6.82 7.31
C CYS A 82 -12.83 6.97 6.15
N LYS A 83 -13.83 7.86 6.29
CA LYS A 83 -14.95 8.00 5.36
C LYS A 83 -14.51 8.22 3.92
N PHE A 84 -13.57 9.15 3.68
CA PHE A 84 -13.12 9.47 2.33
C PHE A 84 -12.48 8.27 1.63
N ALA A 85 -11.59 7.55 2.31
CA ALA A 85 -10.96 6.36 1.74
C ALA A 85 -11.99 5.26 1.41
N LEU A 86 -12.98 5.06 2.30
CA LEU A 86 -14.06 4.10 2.09
C LEU A 86 -15.00 4.50 0.94
N GLU A 87 -15.28 5.79 0.75
CA GLU A 87 -16.03 6.29 -0.40
C GLU A 87 -15.29 6.06 -1.72
N VAL A 88 -13.97 6.27 -1.76
CA VAL A 88 -13.13 5.96 -2.92
C VAL A 88 -13.18 4.46 -3.23
N VAL A 89 -12.99 3.60 -2.23
CA VAL A 89 -13.07 2.14 -2.41
C VAL A 89 -14.42 1.72 -2.97
N LYS A 90 -15.51 2.20 -2.36
CA LYS A 90 -16.87 1.90 -2.80
C LYS A 90 -17.13 2.35 -4.23
N ALA A 91 -16.71 3.57 -4.59
CA ALA A 91 -16.93 4.12 -5.93
C ALA A 91 -16.17 3.34 -7.01
N VAL A 92 -14.94 2.93 -6.73
CA VAL A 92 -14.12 2.10 -7.64
C VAL A 92 -14.71 0.69 -7.73
N ALA A 93 -15.07 0.06 -6.60
CA ALA A 93 -15.63 -1.28 -6.57
C ALA A 93 -16.97 -1.37 -7.32
N ASN A 94 -17.82 -0.35 -7.23
CA ASN A 94 -19.05 -0.26 -7.99
C ASN A 94 -18.82 -0.16 -9.51
N GLU A 95 -17.65 0.35 -9.94
CA GLU A 95 -17.35 0.58 -11.35
C GLU A 95 -16.69 -0.63 -12.01
N ILE A 96 -15.76 -1.29 -11.33
CA ILE A 96 -14.97 -2.39 -11.92
C ILE A 96 -15.19 -3.76 -11.28
N GLY A 97 -16.05 -3.86 -10.26
CA GLY A 97 -16.26 -5.08 -9.47
C GLY A 97 -15.35 -5.18 -8.26
N VAL A 98 -15.89 -5.68 -7.15
CA VAL A 98 -15.17 -5.83 -5.86
C VAL A 98 -13.98 -6.80 -5.97
N ASP A 99 -14.09 -7.79 -6.85
CA ASP A 99 -13.08 -8.81 -7.16
C ASP A 99 -11.86 -8.26 -7.93
N ARG A 100 -11.88 -6.97 -8.30
CA ARG A 100 -10.77 -6.30 -9.00
C ARG A 100 -10.19 -5.13 -8.22
N VAL A 101 -10.58 -4.97 -6.96
CA VAL A 101 -10.15 -3.86 -6.11
C VAL A 101 -9.32 -4.35 -4.94
N GLY A 102 -8.16 -3.73 -4.75
CA GLY A 102 -7.47 -3.78 -3.48
C GLY A 102 -7.11 -2.40 -2.98
N ILE A 103 -6.74 -2.33 -1.70
CA ILE A 103 -6.23 -1.10 -1.07
C ILE A 103 -4.93 -1.38 -0.34
N ARG A 104 -3.98 -0.45 -0.44
CA ARG A 104 -2.77 -0.45 0.37
C ARG A 104 -2.93 0.48 1.57
N LEU A 105 -2.63 0.00 2.77
CA LEU A 105 -2.67 0.75 4.02
C LEU A 105 -1.35 0.63 4.78
N SER A 106 -1.02 1.63 5.59
CA SER A 106 0.17 1.62 6.46
C SER A 106 -0.15 2.21 7.83
N PRO A 107 -0.94 1.49 8.66
CA PRO A 107 -1.47 2.03 9.92
C PRO A 107 -0.36 2.55 10.85
N PHE A 108 0.73 1.79 10.95
CA PHE A 108 1.85 2.07 11.86
C PHE A 108 2.94 2.96 11.27
N ALA A 109 2.95 3.20 9.95
CA ALA A 109 4.00 4.00 9.33
C ALA A 109 3.83 5.48 9.66
N THR A 110 4.91 6.18 9.98
CA THR A 110 4.91 7.62 10.32
C THR A 110 5.52 8.49 9.22
N TYR A 111 5.55 7.99 7.98
CA TYR A 111 6.15 8.68 6.83
C TYR A 111 5.43 10.00 6.52
N LEU A 112 6.20 11.03 6.14
CA LEU A 112 5.69 12.41 5.89
C LEU A 112 4.88 12.98 7.06
N ASP A 113 5.34 12.73 8.29
CA ASP A 113 4.70 13.19 9.53
C ASP A 113 3.24 12.72 9.70
N SER A 114 2.86 11.65 8.99
CA SER A 114 1.52 11.07 9.04
C SER A 114 1.47 9.87 9.97
N SER A 115 1.31 10.14 11.27
CA SER A 115 1.11 9.14 12.34
C SER A 115 -0.34 9.13 12.83
N ASP A 116 -0.76 8.05 13.50
CA ASP A 116 -2.06 7.94 14.17
C ASP A 116 -1.86 7.70 15.66
N SER A 117 -2.73 8.26 16.51
CA SER A 117 -2.67 8.06 17.96
C SER A 117 -3.03 6.64 18.41
N ASN A 118 -3.80 5.89 17.61
CA ASN A 118 -4.15 4.50 17.86
C ASN A 118 -4.17 3.67 16.55
N PRO A 119 -2.99 3.35 16.00
CA PRO A 119 -2.87 2.69 14.69
C PRO A 119 -3.50 1.30 14.66
N THR A 120 -3.58 0.62 15.80
CA THR A 120 -4.25 -0.69 15.90
C THR A 120 -5.76 -0.55 15.71
N ALA A 121 -6.41 0.35 16.46
CA ALA A 121 -7.85 0.58 16.33
C ALA A 121 -8.21 1.07 14.93
N LEU A 122 -7.39 1.97 14.38
CA LEU A 122 -7.53 2.45 13.01
C LEU A 122 -7.46 1.31 11.98
N GLY A 123 -6.42 0.48 12.03
CA GLY A 123 -6.24 -0.59 11.07
C GLY A 123 -7.35 -1.65 11.15
N VAL A 124 -7.83 -1.96 12.37
CA VAL A 124 -8.96 -2.89 12.57
C VAL A 124 -10.24 -2.30 11.97
N TYR A 125 -10.56 -1.04 12.26
CA TYR A 125 -11.75 -0.38 11.71
C TYR A 125 -11.75 -0.38 10.18
N MET A 126 -10.60 -0.06 9.56
CA MET A 126 -10.46 -0.11 8.11
C MET A 126 -10.62 -1.55 7.60
N ALA A 127 -9.97 -2.54 8.21
CA ALA A 127 -10.07 -3.94 7.81
C ALA A 127 -11.53 -4.45 7.85
N GLU A 128 -12.27 -4.19 8.94
CA GLU A 128 -13.68 -4.55 9.08
C GLU A 128 -14.57 -3.84 8.05
N SER A 129 -14.30 -2.56 7.77
CA SER A 129 -15.07 -1.78 6.81
C SER A 129 -14.85 -2.26 5.37
N LEU A 130 -13.61 -2.61 5.03
CA LEU A 130 -13.24 -3.14 3.72
C LEU A 130 -13.78 -4.57 3.52
N ASP A 131 -13.83 -5.37 4.58
CA ASP A 131 -14.43 -6.70 4.57
C ASP A 131 -15.92 -6.64 4.22
N LYS A 132 -16.66 -5.69 4.79
CA LYS A 132 -18.08 -5.44 4.45
C LYS A 132 -18.30 -5.09 2.98
N TYR A 133 -17.31 -4.51 2.31
CA TYR A 133 -17.36 -4.23 0.88
C TYR A 133 -16.96 -5.43 0.02
N GLY A 134 -16.36 -6.47 0.60
CA GLY A 134 -15.97 -7.68 -0.11
C GLY A 134 -14.89 -7.47 -1.15
N ILE A 135 -14.01 -6.47 -0.97
CA ILE A 135 -12.93 -6.21 -1.92
C ILE A 135 -11.94 -7.37 -1.97
N LEU A 136 -11.25 -7.54 -3.10
CA LEU A 136 -10.36 -8.66 -3.35
C LEU A 136 -9.26 -8.80 -2.29
N TYR A 137 -8.56 -7.70 -1.96
CA TYR A 137 -7.43 -7.77 -1.04
C TYR A 137 -7.11 -6.50 -0.27
N CYS A 138 -6.51 -6.68 0.91
CA CYS A 138 -5.85 -5.64 1.68
C CYS A 138 -4.33 -5.85 1.64
N HIS A 139 -3.60 -4.80 1.25
CA HIS A 139 -2.15 -4.76 1.26
C HIS A 139 -1.65 -3.91 2.41
N MET A 140 -1.16 -4.54 3.48
CA MET A 140 -0.66 -3.84 4.65
C MET A 140 0.85 -3.67 4.61
N VAL A 141 1.32 -2.52 5.12
CA VAL A 141 2.74 -2.31 5.40
C VAL A 141 3.00 -2.72 6.85
N GLU A 142 3.98 -3.60 7.06
CA GLU A 142 4.39 -4.03 8.40
C GLU A 142 4.82 -2.84 9.26
N PRO A 143 4.49 -2.82 10.57
CA PRO A 143 5.03 -1.82 11.51
C PRO A 143 6.56 -1.82 11.49
N ARG A 144 7.14 -3.01 11.34
CA ARG A 144 8.56 -3.21 11.08
C ARG A 144 8.79 -3.15 9.58
N MET A 145 9.03 -1.97 9.03
CA MET A 145 9.96 -1.95 7.90
C MET A 145 11.30 -2.40 8.47
N LYS A 146 11.80 -3.59 8.08
CA LYS A 146 13.19 -3.97 8.35
C LYS A 146 14.13 -3.00 7.59
N LEU A 147 14.24 -1.78 8.09
CA LEU A 147 15.36 -0.90 7.80
C LEU A 147 16.56 -1.55 8.49
N ALA A 148 17.29 -2.35 7.72
CA ALA A 148 18.63 -2.87 8.02
C ALA A 148 19.01 -2.97 9.52
N LYS A 149 18.97 -4.21 10.04
CA LYS A 149 19.80 -4.74 11.13
C LYS A 149 19.40 -4.59 12.61
N GLU A 150 18.27 -4.01 12.98
CA GLU A 150 17.89 -3.99 14.41
C GLU A 150 16.48 -4.53 14.64
N SER A 151 16.41 -5.79 15.10
CA SER A 151 15.20 -6.41 15.60
C SER A 151 14.98 -5.98 17.05
N PHE A 152 14.28 -4.88 17.26
CA PHE A 152 13.70 -4.58 18.56
C PHE A 152 12.42 -5.42 18.77
N GLU A 153 12.16 -5.84 20.01
CA GLU A 153 10.85 -6.38 20.39
C GLU A 153 9.79 -5.30 20.17
N CYS A 154 8.99 -5.47 19.12
CA CYS A 154 7.90 -4.57 18.77
C CYS A 154 6.59 -5.25 19.19
N ALA A 155 5.84 -4.61 20.08
CA ALA A 155 4.53 -5.11 20.52
C ALA A 155 3.45 -5.00 19.42
N GLU A 156 3.71 -4.21 18.37
CA GLU A 156 2.75 -3.96 17.29
C GLU A 156 2.69 -5.11 16.29
N THR A 157 1.49 -5.42 15.81
CA THR A 157 1.23 -6.55 14.90
C THR A 157 0.03 -6.29 14.01
N LEU A 158 0.03 -6.84 12.80
CA LEU A 158 -1.12 -6.80 11.88
C LEU A 158 -2.13 -7.92 12.15
N LEU A 159 -1.90 -8.83 13.12
CA LEU A 159 -2.79 -9.95 13.43
C LEU A 159 -4.25 -9.54 13.66
N PRO A 160 -4.58 -8.47 14.42
CA PRO A 160 -5.96 -8.03 14.56
C PRO A 160 -6.63 -7.68 13.22
N MET A 161 -5.86 -7.09 12.30
CA MET A 161 -6.34 -6.65 10.98
C MET A 161 -6.54 -7.85 10.04
N ARG A 162 -5.61 -8.82 10.06
CA ARG A 162 -5.78 -10.11 9.38
C ARG A 162 -7.03 -10.84 9.87
N LYS A 163 -7.32 -10.82 11.18
CA LYS A 163 -8.53 -11.46 11.74
C LYS A 163 -9.81 -10.75 11.30
N ALA A 164 -9.78 -9.42 11.17
CA ALA A 164 -10.92 -8.61 10.74
C ALA A 164 -11.25 -8.73 9.25
N PHE A 165 -10.24 -8.84 8.36
CA PHE A 165 -10.44 -8.94 6.92
C PHE A 165 -10.38 -10.38 6.40
N LYS A 166 -11.43 -10.85 5.70
CA LYS A 166 -11.55 -12.25 5.23
C LYS A 166 -11.08 -12.46 3.79
N GLY A 167 -10.94 -11.39 3.00
CA GLY A 167 -10.33 -11.46 1.67
C GLY A 167 -8.83 -11.74 1.71
N ALA A 168 -8.17 -11.63 0.56
CA ALA A 168 -6.74 -11.86 0.47
C ALA A 168 -5.95 -10.79 1.26
N PHE A 169 -5.08 -11.20 2.17
CA PHE A 169 -4.31 -10.30 3.02
C PHE A 169 -2.83 -10.41 2.65
N THR A 170 -2.28 -9.34 2.10
CA THR A 170 -0.89 -9.28 1.66
C THR A 170 -0.10 -8.27 2.48
N VAL A 171 1.18 -8.59 2.75
CA VAL A 171 2.07 -7.69 3.49
C VAL A 171 3.36 -7.39 2.75
N THR A 172 3.97 -6.26 3.12
CA THR A 172 5.33 -5.86 2.74
C THR A 172 6.04 -5.25 3.94
N GLY A 173 7.33 -5.50 4.09
CA GLY A 173 8.06 -5.06 5.30
C GLY A 173 9.54 -5.41 5.36
N GLY A 174 10.16 -5.84 4.26
CA GLY A 174 11.53 -6.39 4.30
C GLY A 174 11.56 -7.86 4.68
N TYR A 175 10.57 -8.62 4.20
CA TYR A 175 10.62 -10.08 4.20
C TYR A 175 11.71 -10.60 3.28
N GLU A 176 12.27 -11.74 3.66
CA GLU A 176 13.10 -12.64 2.88
C GLU A 176 12.31 -13.94 2.59
N LYS A 177 12.95 -14.95 2.00
CA LYS A 177 12.26 -16.19 1.64
C LYS A 177 11.79 -16.94 2.89
N GLU A 178 12.66 -17.07 3.87
CA GLU A 178 12.47 -17.93 5.05
C GLU A 178 11.37 -17.39 5.97
N ASP A 179 11.44 -16.11 6.33
CA ASP A 179 10.44 -15.49 7.19
C ASP A 179 9.12 -15.26 6.46
N GLY A 180 9.13 -15.01 5.15
CA GLY A 180 7.95 -14.97 4.30
C GLY A 180 7.21 -16.31 4.30
N ASN A 181 7.93 -17.42 4.08
CA ASN A 181 7.35 -18.77 4.15
C ASN A 181 6.79 -19.09 5.52
N LYS A 182 7.47 -18.68 6.59
CA LYS A 182 7.03 -18.89 7.97
C LYS A 182 5.67 -18.23 8.24
N VAL A 183 5.52 -16.93 7.92
CA VAL A 183 4.28 -16.21 8.22
C VAL A 183 3.10 -16.67 7.36
N ILE A 184 3.35 -17.16 6.14
CA ILE A 184 2.32 -17.81 5.33
C ILE A 184 1.87 -19.12 6.00
N ALA A 185 2.80 -19.97 6.42
CA ALA A 185 2.49 -21.24 7.07
C ALA A 185 1.72 -21.05 8.41
N GLU A 186 1.95 -19.93 9.10
CA GLU A 186 1.25 -19.55 10.33
C GLU A 186 -0.12 -18.89 10.08
N ASN A 187 -0.58 -18.78 8.81
CA ASN A 187 -1.80 -18.06 8.41
C ASN A 187 -1.83 -16.59 8.85
N TYR A 188 -0.66 -15.98 9.05
CA TYR A 188 -0.57 -14.55 9.36
C TYR A 188 -0.93 -13.71 8.13
N VAL A 189 -0.58 -14.18 6.93
CA VAL A 189 -0.86 -13.57 5.62
C VAL A 189 -1.10 -14.63 4.54
N ASP A 190 -1.73 -14.23 3.44
CA ASP A 190 -1.88 -15.09 2.25
C ASP A 190 -0.74 -14.88 1.24
N LEU A 191 -0.19 -13.66 1.17
CA LEU A 191 0.76 -13.25 0.13
C LEU A 191 1.82 -12.28 0.69
N ILE A 192 3.06 -12.45 0.26
CA ILE A 192 4.15 -11.50 0.54
C ILE A 192 4.47 -10.68 -0.71
N ALA A 193 4.50 -9.36 -0.57
CA ALA A 193 4.93 -8.45 -1.62
C ALA A 193 6.40 -8.05 -1.41
N PHE A 194 7.23 -8.29 -2.42
CA PHE A 194 8.65 -7.94 -2.41
C PHE A 194 8.92 -6.71 -3.27
N GLY A 195 9.57 -5.69 -2.70
CA GLY A 195 9.96 -4.46 -3.39
C GLY A 195 11.39 -4.52 -3.93
N HIS A 196 12.37 -4.14 -3.10
CA HIS A 196 13.78 -4.03 -3.50
C HIS A 196 14.39 -5.34 -4.01
N LEU A 197 13.95 -6.49 -3.48
CA LEU A 197 14.39 -7.80 -3.99
C LEU A 197 13.94 -8.00 -5.43
N PHE A 198 12.69 -7.67 -5.76
CA PHE A 198 12.16 -7.83 -7.11
C PHE A 198 12.78 -6.83 -8.10
N LEU A 199 13.11 -5.62 -7.62
CA LEU A 199 13.83 -4.64 -8.45
C LEU A 199 15.15 -5.18 -8.98
N ALA A 200 15.96 -5.82 -8.12
CA ALA A 200 17.28 -6.32 -8.50
C ALA A 200 17.29 -7.75 -9.06
N ASN A 201 16.17 -8.46 -8.94
CA ASN A 201 16.04 -9.87 -9.31
C ASN A 201 14.74 -10.03 -10.12
N PRO A 202 14.76 -9.81 -11.44
CA PRO A 202 13.56 -9.87 -12.28
C PRO A 202 12.90 -11.26 -12.28
N ASP A 203 13.67 -12.29 -11.95
CA ASP A 203 13.31 -13.69 -11.80
C ASP A 203 13.27 -14.16 -10.34
N LEU A 204 12.98 -13.25 -9.40
CA LEU A 204 12.95 -13.52 -7.96
C LEU A 204 12.20 -14.82 -7.57
N PRO A 205 10.99 -15.11 -8.11
CA PRO A 205 10.29 -16.36 -7.77
C PRO A 205 11.12 -17.61 -8.09
N LYS A 206 11.82 -17.62 -9.22
CA LYS A 206 12.65 -18.77 -9.62
C LYS A 206 13.91 -18.88 -8.78
N ARG A 207 14.50 -17.75 -8.39
CA ARG A 207 15.63 -17.74 -7.44
C ARG A 207 15.23 -18.28 -6.08
N PHE A 208 14.04 -17.92 -5.59
CA PHE A 208 13.51 -18.52 -4.37
C PHE A 208 13.25 -20.01 -4.53
N GLU A 209 12.66 -20.47 -5.62
CA GLU A 209 12.44 -21.91 -5.86
C GLU A 209 13.75 -22.72 -5.82
N LEU A 210 14.83 -22.18 -6.38
CA LEU A 210 16.13 -22.86 -6.53
C LEU A 210 17.13 -22.58 -5.40
N ASP A 211 16.76 -21.77 -4.41
CA ASP A 211 17.72 -21.23 -3.41
C ASP A 211 18.95 -20.57 -4.06
N ALA A 212 18.73 -19.90 -5.19
CA ALA A 212 19.78 -19.25 -5.95
C ALA A 212 20.22 -17.92 -5.29
N PRO A 213 21.48 -17.50 -5.49
CA PRO A 213 21.97 -16.22 -4.97
C PRO A 213 21.13 -15.03 -5.46
N LEU A 214 20.84 -14.08 -4.56
CA LEU A 214 20.13 -12.85 -4.88
C LEU A 214 21.10 -11.73 -5.24
N THR A 215 20.82 -11.05 -6.35
CA THR A 215 21.49 -9.81 -6.74
C THR A 215 21.16 -8.71 -5.74
N LYS A 216 22.18 -7.97 -5.30
CA LYS A 216 22.01 -6.82 -4.41
C LYS A 216 21.45 -5.63 -5.19
N HIS A 217 20.43 -5.00 -4.64
CA HIS A 217 19.88 -3.75 -5.18
C HIS A 217 20.84 -2.58 -4.93
N ASN A 218 20.82 -1.60 -5.84
CA ASN A 218 21.61 -0.39 -5.72
C ASN A 218 20.68 0.80 -5.41
N ARG A 219 20.70 1.29 -4.17
CA ARG A 219 19.81 2.40 -3.76
C ARG A 219 20.08 3.71 -4.50
N SER A 220 21.30 3.91 -5.01
CA SER A 220 21.65 5.12 -5.75
C SER A 220 20.96 5.23 -7.11
N THR A 221 20.39 4.13 -7.63
CA THR A 221 19.78 4.09 -8.96
C THR A 221 18.26 4.22 -8.99
N TYR A 222 17.57 4.15 -7.83
CA TYR A 222 16.11 3.98 -7.75
C TYR A 222 15.28 5.04 -8.48
N CYS A 223 15.78 6.27 -8.53
CA CYS A 223 15.06 7.41 -9.11
C CYS A 223 15.95 8.17 -10.10
N LEU A 224 16.87 7.47 -10.77
CA LEU A 224 17.62 8.07 -11.88
C LEU A 224 16.67 8.35 -13.05
N SER A 225 16.99 9.38 -13.82
CA SER A 225 16.32 9.65 -15.10
C SER A 225 16.76 8.70 -16.21
N ASP A 226 17.86 7.98 -15.98
CA ASP A 226 18.37 6.97 -16.91
C ASP A 226 17.38 5.79 -16.98
N PRO A 227 16.90 5.40 -18.18
CA PRO A 227 15.89 4.35 -18.32
C PRO A 227 16.47 2.93 -18.25
N VAL A 228 17.79 2.77 -18.18
CA VAL A 228 18.47 1.47 -18.20
C VAL A 228 19.09 1.15 -16.85
N VAL A 229 19.93 2.06 -16.34
CA VAL A 229 20.83 1.81 -15.21
C VAL A 229 20.09 1.57 -13.91
N GLY A 230 20.20 0.36 -13.36
CA GLY A 230 19.52 -0.08 -12.15
C GLY A 230 18.00 -0.22 -12.32
N TYR A 231 17.52 -0.44 -13.55
CA TYR A 231 16.11 -0.66 -13.86
C TYR A 231 15.89 -1.93 -14.69
N ILE A 232 16.43 -1.98 -15.93
CA ILE A 232 16.29 -3.14 -16.84
C ILE A 232 17.61 -3.87 -17.11
N ASP A 233 18.70 -3.45 -16.48
CA ASP A 233 20.05 -4.01 -16.62
C ASP A 233 20.41 -5.04 -15.54
N TYR A 234 19.47 -5.36 -14.63
CA TYR A 234 19.65 -6.44 -13.66
C TYR A 234 19.63 -7.82 -14.35
N PRO A 235 20.61 -8.70 -14.09
CA PRO A 235 20.73 -9.96 -14.80
C PRO A 235 19.69 -10.98 -14.33
N PHE A 236 19.18 -11.75 -15.29
CA PHE A 236 18.47 -13.01 -15.01
C PHE A 236 19.47 -14.08 -14.56
N LEU A 237 18.98 -15.09 -13.82
CA LEU A 237 19.76 -16.27 -13.49
C LEU A 237 20.18 -16.97 -14.78
N GLN A 238 21.48 -17.19 -14.94
CA GLN A 238 22.00 -17.95 -16.06
C GLN A 238 21.83 -19.44 -15.75
N TYR A 239 21.05 -20.13 -16.59
CA TYR A 239 20.97 -21.59 -16.55
C TYR A 239 22.04 -22.14 -17.47
N THR A 240 22.85 -23.08 -16.98
CA THR A 240 23.51 -24.02 -17.86
C THR A 240 22.45 -25.01 -18.31
N VAL A 241 22.12 -25.01 -19.60
CA VAL A 241 21.28 -26.05 -20.22
C VAL A 241 22.11 -27.31 -20.43
#